data_AF-A0A948KG08-F1
#
_entry.id   AF-A0A948KG08-F1
#
_cell.length_a   1.000
_cell.length_b   1.000
_cell.length_c   1.000
_cell.angle_alpha   90.00
_cell.angle_beta   90.00
_cell.angle_gamma   90.00
#
_symmetry.space_group_name_H-M   'P 1'
#
loop_
_entity.id
_entity.type
_entity.pdbx_description
1 polymer ?
#
loop_
_entity_poly.entity_id
_entity_poly.type
_entity_poly.pdbx_seq_one_letter_code
_entity_poly.pdbx_strand_id
1 'polypeptide(L)'
;RSVLYPAMLGIVMSYIILGNVIIGAATLMISDEMIWTGFVLLAAVPPAVAVIPFSGFLKGNGVLSLFGTVGAYLGGLAIMPLIAFTLLRSQSFDPFKLVMITLELIVLPLAVSRLLLRNGWKERIAPYGGTVTNWSFFIVLYALVGLNRDIILGGTTTLLPVASIAFISMFILGFLIDWISGLFHIPRETRTSLVLLGTLKNQGLAGGLALTFFSPEAALPAAVTTMIMIVYIIYLDFKKRWD
;
A
#
# COMPACT_ATOMS: atom_id res chain seq x y z
N ARG A 1 -24.27 -7.96 9.24
CA ARG A 1 -23.17 -8.96 9.21
C ARG A 1 -22.37 -8.95 7.89
N SER A 2 -22.89 -8.41 6.77
CA SER A 2 -22.24 -8.43 5.44
C SER A 2 -20.98 -7.56 5.27
N VAL A 3 -20.78 -6.52 6.08
CA VAL A 3 -19.66 -5.56 5.92
C VAL A 3 -18.42 -5.92 6.75
N LEU A 4 -18.62 -6.55 7.91
CA LEU A 4 -17.53 -6.86 8.83
C LEU A 4 -16.56 -7.88 8.24
N TYR A 5 -17.08 -8.89 7.54
CA TYR A 5 -16.26 -9.94 6.94
C TYR A 5 -15.28 -9.40 5.88
N PRO A 6 -15.72 -8.61 4.88
CA PRO A 6 -14.81 -7.91 3.98
C PRO A 6 -13.76 -7.04 4.67
N ALA A 7 -14.17 -6.29 5.70
CA ALA A 7 -13.26 -5.42 6.45
C ALA A 7 -12.16 -6.22 7.16
N MET A 8 -12.52 -7.33 7.81
CA MET A 8 -11.56 -8.23 8.44
C MET A 8 -10.63 -8.88 7.42
N LEU A 9 -11.16 -9.32 6.26
CA LEU A 9 -10.32 -9.84 5.18
C LEU A 9 -9.30 -8.82 4.70
N GLY A 10 -9.68 -7.55 4.54
CA GLY A 10 -8.74 -6.49 4.18
C GLY A 10 -7.61 -6.32 5.20
N ILE A 11 -7.93 -6.39 6.50
CA ILE A 11 -6.92 -6.35 7.57
C ILE A 11 -5.99 -7.56 7.49
N VAL A 12 -6.54 -8.77 7.35
CA VAL A 12 -5.76 -10.02 7.27
C VAL A 12 -4.85 -10.00 6.05
N MET A 13 -5.38 -9.69 4.86
CA MET A 13 -4.60 -9.66 3.62
C MET A 13 -3.48 -8.61 3.68
N SER A 14 -3.78 -7.40 4.17
CA SER A 14 -2.81 -6.31 4.14
C SER A 14 -1.78 -6.39 5.27
N TYR A 15 -2.19 -6.68 6.50
CA TYR A 15 -1.28 -6.61 7.66
C TYR A 15 -0.71 -7.96 8.03
N ILE A 16 -1.52 -9.02 8.01
CA ILE A 16 -1.06 -10.35 8.41
C ILE A 16 -0.31 -11.03 7.27
N ILE A 17 -0.86 -11.03 6.05
CA ILE A 17 -0.22 -11.72 4.93
C ILE A 17 0.87 -10.84 4.31
N LEU A 18 0.50 -9.71 3.70
CA LEU A 18 1.45 -8.86 3.00
C LEU A 18 2.48 -8.23 3.94
N GLY A 19 2.05 -7.71 5.08
CA GLY A 19 2.93 -7.08 6.06
C GLY A 19 4.05 -8.01 6.53
N ASN A 20 3.72 -9.26 6.90
CA ASN A 20 4.73 -10.23 7.32
C ASN A 20 5.63 -10.69 6.17
N VAL A 21 5.13 -10.80 4.94
CA VAL A 21 5.98 -11.13 3.78
C VAL A 21 6.99 -10.01 3.53
N ILE A 22 6.57 -8.75 3.59
CA ILE A 22 7.47 -7.60 3.42
C ILE A 22 8.52 -7.57 4.54
N ILE A 23 8.10 -7.66 5.81
CA ILE A 23 9.02 -7.62 6.95
C ILE A 23 9.97 -8.81 6.92
N GLY A 24 9.45 -10.03 6.71
CA GLY A 24 10.27 -11.24 6.64
C GLY A 24 11.30 -11.19 5.53
N ALA A 25 10.89 -10.82 4.32
CA ALA A 25 11.83 -10.68 3.21
C ALA A 25 12.86 -9.57 3.46
N ALA A 26 12.45 -8.43 4.03
CA ALA A 26 13.36 -7.35 4.40
C ALA A 26 14.39 -7.78 5.47
N THR A 27 13.97 -8.49 6.52
CA THR A 27 14.89 -9.00 7.55
C THR A 27 15.93 -9.98 7.03
N LEU A 28 15.63 -10.69 5.93
CA LEU A 28 16.54 -11.67 5.33
C LEU A 28 17.48 -11.04 4.30
N MET A 29 17.05 -9.99 3.60
CA MET A 29 17.73 -9.47 2.41
C MET A 29 18.34 -8.08 2.59
N ILE A 30 17.93 -7.33 3.61
CA ILE A 30 18.36 -5.93 3.83
C ILE A 30 19.22 -5.85 5.08
N SER A 31 20.48 -5.45 4.90
CA SER A 31 21.42 -5.17 5.99
C SER A 31 21.43 -3.70 6.43
N ASP A 32 20.99 -2.80 5.55
CA ASP A 32 20.94 -1.35 5.84
C ASP A 32 19.72 -1.03 6.71
N GLU A 33 19.95 -0.44 7.89
CA GLU A 33 18.90 -0.20 8.89
C GLU A 33 17.85 0.83 8.41
N MET A 34 18.24 1.81 7.59
CA MET A 34 17.33 2.84 7.09
C MET A 34 16.41 2.28 6.01
N ILE A 35 16.96 1.47 5.11
CA ILE A 35 16.17 0.78 4.08
C ILE A 35 15.24 -0.25 4.74
N TRP A 36 15.72 -0.97 5.75
CA TRP A 36 14.90 -1.90 6.52
C TRP A 36 13.74 -1.17 7.23
N THR A 37 14.03 -0.03 7.85
CA THR A 37 13.02 0.87 8.46
C THR A 37 11.97 1.28 7.44
N GLY A 38 12.38 1.62 6.21
CA GLY A 38 11.48 1.93 5.11
C GLY A 38 10.53 0.78 4.75
N PHE A 39 11.01 -0.46 4.76
CA PHE A 39 10.17 -1.64 4.54
C PHE A 39 9.20 -1.91 5.70
N VAL A 40 9.62 -1.70 6.94
CA VAL A 40 8.74 -1.81 8.11
C VAL A 40 7.60 -0.78 8.03
N LEU A 41 7.92 0.48 7.66
CA LEU A 41 6.89 1.50 7.41
C LEU A 41 5.96 1.10 6.26
N LEU A 42 6.51 0.60 5.16
CA LEU A 42 5.72 0.12 4.02
C LEU A 42 4.79 -1.04 4.42
N ALA A 43 5.23 -1.95 5.27
CA ALA A 43 4.41 -3.03 5.82
C ALA A 43 3.33 -2.52 6.79
N ALA A 44 3.63 -1.47 7.54
CA ALA A 44 2.77 -0.89 8.57
C ALA A 44 1.64 -0.01 8.02
N VAL A 45 1.79 0.56 6.81
CA VAL A 45 0.72 1.37 6.21
C VAL A 45 -0.46 0.51 5.71
N PRO A 46 -1.67 1.09 5.61
CA PRO A 46 -2.82 0.44 4.99
C PRO A 46 -2.60 0.10 3.50
N PRO A 47 -3.51 -0.69 2.90
CA PRO A 47 -3.46 -0.99 1.48
C PRO A 47 -3.61 0.27 0.62
N ALA A 48 -3.17 0.20 -0.63
CA ALA A 48 -3.26 1.36 -1.53
C ALA A 48 -4.71 1.80 -1.74
N VAL A 49 -4.98 3.12 -1.72
CA VAL A 49 -6.31 3.67 -2.09
C VAL A 49 -6.73 3.22 -3.50
N ALA A 50 -5.74 3.01 -4.38
CA ALA A 50 -5.94 2.55 -5.75
C ALA A 50 -6.49 1.12 -5.86
N VAL A 51 -6.53 0.33 -4.78
CA VAL A 51 -7.18 -0.99 -4.77
C VAL A 51 -8.63 -0.92 -5.24
N ILE A 52 -9.36 0.14 -4.87
CA ILE A 52 -10.78 0.30 -5.26
C ILE A 52 -10.93 0.51 -6.78
N PRO A 53 -10.30 1.52 -7.41
CA PRO A 53 -10.38 1.69 -8.86
C PRO A 53 -9.75 0.54 -9.64
N PHE A 54 -8.63 -0.03 -9.18
CA PHE A 54 -8.02 -1.19 -9.84
C PHE A 54 -8.90 -2.43 -9.75
N SER A 55 -9.66 -2.62 -8.67
CA SER A 55 -10.66 -3.67 -8.60
C SER A 55 -11.75 -3.47 -9.66
N GLY A 56 -12.24 -2.24 -9.87
CA GLY A 56 -13.20 -1.97 -10.94
C GLY A 56 -12.61 -2.27 -12.32
N PHE A 57 -11.39 -1.80 -12.56
CA PHE A 57 -10.67 -2.01 -13.82
C PHE A 57 -10.37 -3.50 -14.10
N LEU A 58 -10.00 -4.27 -13.08
CA LEU A 58 -9.65 -5.69 -13.18
C LEU A 58 -10.84 -6.64 -12.99
N LYS A 59 -12.09 -6.13 -12.97
CA LYS A 59 -13.32 -6.91 -12.73
C LYS A 59 -13.30 -7.69 -11.40
N GLY A 60 -12.72 -7.09 -10.37
CA GLY A 60 -12.76 -7.59 -8.99
C GLY A 60 -14.06 -7.25 -8.26
N ASN A 61 -14.29 -7.89 -7.13
CA ASN A 61 -15.42 -7.65 -6.24
C ASN A 61 -15.31 -6.27 -5.56
N GLY A 62 -16.07 -5.30 -6.08
CA GLY A 62 -16.05 -3.92 -5.58
C GLY A 62 -16.47 -3.78 -4.11
N VAL A 63 -17.38 -4.61 -3.62
CA VAL A 63 -17.83 -4.60 -2.21
C VAL A 63 -16.67 -5.03 -1.31
N LEU A 64 -15.97 -6.11 -1.67
CA LEU A 64 -14.81 -6.58 -0.92
C LEU A 64 -13.68 -5.56 -0.95
N SER A 65 -13.36 -5.01 -2.12
CA SER A 65 -12.28 -4.02 -2.27
C SER A 65 -12.56 -2.75 -1.48
N LEU A 66 -13.79 -2.24 -1.51
CA LEU A 66 -14.19 -1.04 -0.75
C LEU A 66 -14.11 -1.28 0.75
N PHE A 67 -14.86 -2.26 1.26
CA PHE A 67 -14.96 -2.47 2.71
C PHE A 67 -13.67 -3.08 3.30
N GLY A 68 -12.95 -3.89 2.53
CA GLY A 68 -11.61 -4.38 2.90
C GLY A 68 -10.61 -3.24 3.03
N THR A 69 -10.58 -2.31 2.07
CA THR A 69 -9.72 -1.12 2.15
C THR A 69 -10.11 -0.26 3.35
N VAL A 70 -11.40 0.09 3.52
CA VAL A 70 -11.86 0.89 4.67
C VAL A 70 -11.53 0.21 6.00
N GLY A 71 -11.79 -1.10 6.11
CA GLY A 71 -11.46 -1.90 7.29
C GLY A 71 -9.98 -1.85 7.62
N ALA A 72 -9.11 -2.01 6.62
CA ALA A 72 -7.68 -1.93 6.80
C ALA A 72 -7.20 -0.52 7.16
N TYR A 73 -7.78 0.54 6.60
CA TYR A 73 -7.47 1.93 7.01
C TYR A 73 -7.83 2.20 8.47
N LEU A 74 -9.02 1.75 8.91
CA LEU A 74 -9.43 1.88 10.31
C LEU A 74 -8.57 1.03 11.25
N GLY A 75 -8.24 -0.20 10.84
CA GLY A 75 -7.31 -1.06 11.56
C GLY A 75 -5.90 -0.44 11.65
N GLY A 76 -5.47 0.23 10.58
CA GLY A 76 -4.21 0.94 10.48
C GLY A 76 -4.00 2.02 11.52
N LEU A 77 -5.07 2.64 12.03
CA LEU A 77 -4.99 3.61 13.13
C LEU A 77 -4.35 3.03 14.39
N ALA A 78 -4.54 1.73 14.64
CA ALA A 78 -3.94 1.02 15.77
C ALA A 78 -2.72 0.18 15.35
N ILE A 79 -2.82 -0.53 14.22
CA ILE A 79 -1.79 -1.46 13.75
C ILE A 79 -0.51 -0.72 13.36
N MET A 80 -0.61 0.43 12.70
CA MET A 80 0.57 1.16 12.23
C MET A 80 1.43 1.68 13.40
N PRO A 81 0.88 2.40 14.41
CA PRO A 81 1.65 2.77 15.59
C PRO A 81 2.19 1.56 16.34
N LEU A 82 1.41 0.47 16.45
CA LEU A 82 1.88 -0.74 17.13
C LEU A 82 3.12 -1.35 16.45
N ILE A 83 3.08 -1.53 15.13
CA ILE A 83 4.24 -2.04 14.37
C ILE A 83 5.44 -1.11 14.54
N ALA A 84 5.25 0.20 14.41
CA ALA A 84 6.32 1.19 14.59
C ALA A 84 6.92 1.10 16.01
N PHE A 85 6.10 1.06 17.06
CA PHE A 85 6.56 0.97 18.44
C PHE A 85 7.19 -0.37 18.80
N THR A 86 6.92 -1.44 18.06
CA THR A 86 7.55 -2.74 18.33
C THR A 86 8.84 -2.93 17.54
N LEU A 87 8.86 -2.53 16.27
CA LEU A 87 9.94 -2.88 15.34
C LEU A 87 10.91 -1.73 15.10
N LEU A 88 10.49 -0.46 15.26
CA LEU A 88 11.35 0.72 15.03
C LEU A 88 11.90 1.31 16.33
N ARG A 89 11.93 0.53 17.42
CA ARG A 89 12.39 1.01 18.74
C ARG A 89 13.82 1.53 18.76
N SER A 90 14.69 1.01 17.90
CA SER A 90 16.08 1.45 17.79
C SER A 90 16.20 2.84 17.15
N GLN A 91 15.18 3.29 16.43
CA GLN A 91 15.20 4.53 15.70
C GLN A 91 14.66 5.69 16.54
N SER A 92 15.32 6.84 16.45
CA SER A 92 14.88 8.06 17.12
C SER A 92 13.76 8.72 16.31
N PHE A 93 12.50 8.43 16.64
CA PHE A 93 11.35 9.14 16.08
C PHE A 93 10.37 9.55 17.19
N ASP A 94 9.53 10.54 16.93
CA ASP A 94 8.49 10.99 17.87
C ASP A 94 7.21 10.13 17.71
N PRO A 95 6.88 9.27 18.71
CA PRO A 95 5.70 8.42 18.70
C PRO A 95 4.38 9.19 18.56
N PHE A 96 4.30 10.34 19.23
CA PHE A 96 3.09 11.14 19.28
C PHE A 96 2.84 11.80 17.93
N LYS A 97 3.90 12.34 17.32
CA LYS A 97 3.84 12.91 15.98
C LYS A 97 3.46 11.85 14.93
N LEU A 98 3.92 10.60 15.06
CA LEU A 98 3.50 9.52 14.15
C LEU A 98 2.00 9.25 14.24
N VAL A 99 1.46 9.12 15.45
CA VAL A 99 0.01 8.94 15.65
C VAL A 99 -0.77 10.14 15.09
N MET A 100 -0.28 11.37 15.33
CA MET A 100 -0.91 12.59 14.84
C MET A 100 -0.95 12.62 13.30
N ILE A 101 0.17 12.33 12.63
CA ILE A 101 0.23 12.28 11.17
C ILE A 101 -0.64 11.13 10.62
N THR A 102 -0.68 9.97 11.28
CA THR A 102 -1.59 8.88 10.87
C THR A 102 -3.06 9.32 10.95
N LEU A 103 -3.45 10.02 12.03
CA LEU A 103 -4.80 10.58 12.16
C LEU A 103 -5.07 11.65 11.10
N GLU A 104 -4.12 12.54 10.84
CA GLU A 104 -4.24 13.57 9.82
C GLU A 104 -4.31 12.98 8.41
N LEU A 105 -3.57 11.93 8.09
CA LEU A 105 -3.55 11.36 6.74
C LEU A 105 -4.67 10.34 6.50
N ILE A 106 -5.32 9.82 7.55
CA ILE A 106 -6.42 8.85 7.44
C ILE A 106 -7.76 9.46 7.86
N VAL A 107 -7.87 10.02 9.07
CA VAL A 107 -9.13 10.49 9.62
C VAL A 107 -9.56 11.80 8.98
N LEU A 108 -8.64 12.75 8.76
CA LEU A 108 -8.99 14.05 8.18
C LEU A 108 -9.58 13.92 6.76
N PRO A 109 -9.00 13.17 5.79
CA PRO A 109 -9.61 13.01 4.48
C PRO A 109 -10.98 12.35 4.53
N LEU A 110 -11.19 11.40 5.45
CA LEU A 110 -12.49 10.75 5.65
C LEU A 110 -13.53 11.73 6.23
N ALA A 111 -13.15 12.55 7.20
CA ALA A 111 -14.01 13.57 7.79
C ALA A 111 -14.40 14.64 6.76
N VAL A 112 -13.41 15.15 6.01
CA VAL A 112 -13.62 16.11 4.92
C VAL A 112 -14.52 15.52 3.84
N SER A 113 -14.29 14.26 3.44
CA SER A 113 -15.14 13.55 2.48
C SER A 113 -16.61 13.51 2.94
N ARG A 114 -16.87 13.19 4.21
CA ARG A 114 -18.23 13.16 4.76
C ARG A 114 -18.89 14.53 4.78
N LEU A 115 -18.14 15.59 5.11
CA LEU A 115 -18.67 16.96 5.12
C LEU A 115 -19.03 17.44 3.71
N LEU A 116 -18.16 17.17 2.72
CA LEU A 116 -18.40 17.54 1.32
C LEU A 116 -19.60 16.81 0.71
N LEU A 117 -19.80 15.54 1.07
CA LEU A 117 -20.95 14.75 0.62
C LEU A 117 -22.28 15.24 1.21
N ARG A 118 -22.28 15.76 2.45
CA ARG A 118 -23.48 16.30 3.10
C ARG A 118 -24.01 17.55 2.40
N ASN A 119 -23.13 18.36 1.84
CA ASN A 119 -23.48 19.68 1.33
C ASN A 119 -23.94 19.67 -0.15
N GLY A 120 -24.08 18.50 -0.79
CA GLY A 120 -24.43 18.39 -2.21
C GLY A 120 -23.29 18.73 -3.17
N TRP A 121 -22.04 18.83 -2.68
CA TRP A 121 -20.88 19.16 -3.51
C TRP A 121 -20.41 17.98 -4.36
N LYS A 122 -20.99 16.80 -4.17
CA LYS A 122 -20.63 15.57 -4.88
C LYS A 122 -20.66 15.75 -6.39
N GLU A 123 -21.76 16.28 -6.94
CA GLU A 123 -21.90 16.45 -8.40
C GLU A 123 -20.91 17.46 -8.98
N ARG A 124 -20.52 18.47 -8.20
CA ARG A 124 -19.55 19.50 -8.63
C ARG A 124 -18.10 19.00 -8.62
N ILE A 125 -17.76 18.13 -7.67
CA ILE A 125 -16.38 17.64 -7.48
C ILE A 125 -16.11 16.38 -8.31
N ALA A 126 -17.12 15.53 -8.53
CA ALA A 126 -16.97 14.26 -9.22
C ALA A 126 -16.25 14.34 -10.58
N PRO A 127 -16.49 15.36 -11.45
CA PRO A 127 -15.78 15.46 -12.74
C PRO A 127 -14.26 15.66 -12.61
N TYR A 128 -13.81 16.33 -11.54
CA TYR A 128 -12.41 16.68 -11.35
C TYR A 128 -11.62 15.64 -10.54
N GLY A 129 -12.31 14.76 -9.81
CA GLY A 129 -11.69 13.81 -8.89
C GLY A 129 -10.60 12.95 -9.52
N GLY A 130 -10.83 12.45 -10.74
CA GLY A 130 -9.84 11.67 -11.49
C GLY A 130 -8.59 12.48 -11.84
N THR A 131 -8.77 13.68 -12.41
CA THR A 131 -7.68 14.57 -12.80
C THR A 131 -6.83 14.99 -11.61
N VAL A 132 -7.46 15.41 -10.50
CA VAL A 132 -6.75 15.79 -9.27
C VAL A 132 -5.96 14.60 -8.73
N THR A 133 -6.58 13.42 -8.65
CA THR A 133 -5.90 12.20 -8.19
C THR A 133 -4.67 11.88 -9.04
N ASN A 134 -4.78 11.96 -10.37
CA ASN A 134 -3.66 11.69 -11.27
C ASN A 134 -2.50 12.68 -11.08
N TRP A 135 -2.79 13.98 -10.96
CA TRP A 135 -1.75 14.99 -10.68
C TRP A 135 -1.13 14.83 -9.30
N SER A 136 -1.91 14.48 -8.27
CA SER A 136 -1.39 14.18 -6.94
C SER A 136 -0.45 12.98 -6.97
N PHE A 137 -0.84 11.88 -7.64
CA PHE A 137 0.04 10.73 -7.84
C PHE A 137 1.30 11.13 -8.62
N PHE A 138 1.18 11.89 -9.70
CA PHE A 138 2.33 12.34 -10.48
C PHE A 138 3.35 13.09 -9.61
N ILE A 139 2.91 14.07 -8.82
CA ILE A 139 3.80 14.87 -7.96
C ILE A 139 4.48 13.98 -6.90
N VAL A 140 3.72 13.12 -6.23
CA VAL A 140 4.27 12.23 -5.18
C VAL A 140 5.29 11.26 -5.77
N LEU A 141 4.99 10.63 -6.91
CA LEU A 141 5.90 9.69 -7.55
C LEU A 141 7.15 10.39 -8.10
N TYR A 142 6.98 11.55 -8.73
CA TYR A 142 8.09 12.35 -9.21
C TYR A 142 9.03 12.73 -8.07
N ALA A 143 8.50 13.20 -6.93
CA ALA A 143 9.29 13.56 -5.77
C ALA A 143 10.01 12.33 -5.16
N LEU A 144 9.30 11.22 -4.96
CA LEU A 144 9.88 10.01 -4.37
C LEU A 144 11.01 9.43 -5.23
N VAL A 145 10.82 9.35 -6.54
CA VAL A 145 11.84 8.86 -7.48
C VAL A 145 12.99 9.88 -7.61
N GLY A 146 12.67 11.17 -7.72
CA GLY A 146 13.66 12.23 -7.87
C GLY A 146 14.61 12.35 -6.68
N LEU A 147 14.08 12.25 -5.45
CA LEU A 147 14.87 12.27 -4.21
C LEU A 147 15.78 11.05 -4.05
N ASN A 148 15.43 9.92 -4.68
CA ASN A 148 16.19 8.67 -4.61
C ASN A 148 17.01 8.38 -5.88
N ARG A 149 17.10 9.34 -6.82
CA ARG A 149 17.64 9.12 -8.16
C ARG A 149 19.07 8.57 -8.16
N ASP A 150 19.92 9.05 -7.25
CA ASP A 150 21.34 8.72 -7.26
C ASP A 150 21.55 7.26 -6.82
N ILE A 151 20.75 6.80 -5.85
CA ILE A 151 20.72 5.39 -5.42
C ILE A 151 20.09 4.51 -6.50
N ILE A 152 19.02 4.97 -7.16
CA ILE A 152 18.34 4.23 -8.22
C ILE A 152 19.26 4.04 -9.45
N LEU A 153 20.04 5.07 -9.82
CA LEU A 153 20.89 5.04 -11.01
C LEU A 153 22.30 4.48 -10.75
N GLY A 154 22.84 4.65 -9.54
CA GLY A 154 24.22 4.27 -9.19
C GLY A 154 24.36 3.06 -8.26
N GLY A 155 23.30 2.66 -7.56
CA GLY A 155 23.36 1.71 -6.44
C GLY A 155 22.81 0.31 -6.73
N THR A 156 23.28 -0.37 -7.79
CA THR A 156 22.75 -1.69 -8.21
C THR A 156 22.73 -2.74 -7.08
N THR A 157 23.74 -2.75 -6.22
CA THR A 157 23.86 -3.68 -5.08
C THR A 157 22.79 -3.45 -4.01
N THR A 158 22.40 -2.21 -3.79
CA THR A 158 21.34 -1.83 -2.83
C THR A 158 19.96 -1.95 -3.46
N LEU A 159 19.83 -1.63 -4.75
CA LEU A 159 18.57 -1.64 -5.47
C LEU A 159 18.04 -3.07 -5.69
N LEU A 160 18.92 -4.03 -5.98
CA LEU A 160 18.52 -5.40 -6.31
C LEU A 160 17.75 -6.11 -5.16
N PRO A 161 18.20 -6.09 -3.90
CA PRO A 161 17.42 -6.62 -2.78
C PRO A 161 16.07 -5.92 -2.61
N VAL A 162 16.04 -4.59 -2.72
CA VAL A 162 14.80 -3.80 -2.57
C VAL A 162 13.79 -4.17 -3.66
N ALA A 163 14.23 -4.23 -4.91
CA ALA A 163 13.42 -4.64 -6.05
C ALA A 163 12.95 -6.10 -5.92
N SER A 164 13.79 -6.98 -5.39
CA SER A 164 13.46 -8.39 -5.17
C SER A 164 12.35 -8.55 -4.13
N ILE A 165 12.39 -7.81 -3.02
CA ILE A 165 11.32 -7.82 -2.00
C ILE A 165 10.01 -7.33 -2.60
N ALA A 166 10.04 -6.23 -3.36
CA ALA A 166 8.87 -5.73 -4.07
C ALA A 166 8.31 -6.78 -5.06
N PHE A 167 9.17 -7.44 -5.82
CA PHE A 167 8.77 -8.51 -6.73
C PHE A 167 8.15 -9.71 -5.98
N ILE A 168 8.78 -10.16 -4.88
CA ILE A 168 8.26 -11.24 -4.04
C ILE A 168 6.87 -10.88 -3.48
N SER A 169 6.74 -9.68 -2.92
CA SER A 169 5.50 -9.22 -2.28
C SER A 169 4.34 -8.98 -3.26
N MET A 170 4.62 -8.76 -4.55
CA MET A 170 3.59 -8.49 -5.56
C MET A 170 3.35 -9.68 -6.48
N PHE A 171 4.39 -10.18 -7.15
CA PHE A 171 4.25 -11.22 -8.15
C PHE A 171 4.13 -12.60 -7.51
N ILE A 172 5.09 -12.97 -6.66
CA ILE A 172 5.10 -14.31 -6.04
C ILE A 172 3.92 -14.44 -5.08
N LEU A 173 3.76 -13.49 -4.15
CA LEU A 173 2.66 -13.51 -3.21
C LEU A 173 1.30 -13.38 -3.92
N GLY A 174 1.18 -12.52 -4.93
CA GLY A 174 -0.05 -12.38 -5.71
C GLY A 174 -0.44 -13.66 -6.44
N PHE A 175 0.54 -14.36 -7.03
CA PHE A 175 0.34 -15.68 -7.62
C PHE A 175 -0.12 -16.71 -6.57
N LEU A 176 0.54 -16.75 -5.41
CA LEU A 176 0.19 -17.68 -4.34
C LEU A 176 -1.22 -17.42 -3.79
N ILE A 177 -1.60 -16.17 -3.54
CA ILE A 177 -2.95 -15.80 -3.09
C ILE A 177 -3.98 -16.27 -4.12
N ASP A 178 -3.72 -16.00 -5.39
CA ASP A 178 -4.62 -16.37 -6.47
C ASP A 178 -4.76 -17.89 -6.63
N TRP A 179 -3.63 -18.60 -6.61
CA TRP A 179 -3.59 -20.06 -6.73
C TRP A 179 -4.29 -20.75 -5.56
N ILE A 180 -3.96 -20.37 -4.32
CA ILE A 180 -4.61 -20.92 -3.11
C ILE A 180 -6.11 -20.64 -3.15
N SER A 181 -6.52 -19.42 -3.49
CA SER A 181 -7.94 -19.08 -3.59
C SER A 181 -8.66 -19.88 -4.69
N GLY A 182 -7.95 -20.22 -5.76
CA GLY A 182 -8.43 -21.14 -6.81
C GLY A 182 -8.66 -22.56 -6.30
N LEU A 183 -7.77 -23.10 -5.45
CA LEU A 183 -7.95 -24.41 -4.81
C LEU A 183 -9.23 -24.47 -3.96
N PHE A 184 -9.57 -23.36 -3.31
CA PHE A 184 -10.80 -23.22 -2.52
C PHE A 184 -12.04 -22.83 -3.35
N HIS A 185 -11.95 -22.85 -4.69
CA HIS A 185 -13.06 -22.52 -5.60
C HIS A 185 -13.66 -21.12 -5.35
N ILE A 186 -12.84 -20.17 -4.89
CA ILE A 186 -13.28 -18.79 -4.66
C ILE A 186 -13.56 -18.13 -6.04
N PRO A 187 -14.69 -17.40 -6.20
CA PRO A 187 -15.00 -16.72 -7.45
C PRO A 187 -13.90 -15.75 -7.87
N ARG A 188 -13.65 -15.68 -9.19
CA ARG A 188 -12.56 -14.88 -9.78
C ARG A 188 -12.57 -13.42 -9.34
N GLU A 189 -13.74 -12.78 -9.29
CA GLU A 189 -13.90 -11.40 -8.85
C GLU A 189 -13.37 -11.21 -7.41
N THR A 190 -13.65 -12.16 -6.54
CA THR A 190 -13.20 -12.15 -5.15
C THR A 190 -11.71 -12.43 -5.06
N ARG A 191 -11.19 -13.36 -5.87
CA ARG A 191 -9.74 -13.63 -5.99
C ARG A 191 -8.96 -12.39 -6.39
N THR A 192 -9.41 -11.67 -7.42
CA THR A 192 -8.78 -10.42 -7.87
C THR A 192 -8.73 -9.38 -6.75
N SER A 193 -9.83 -9.19 -6.01
CA SER A 193 -9.85 -8.27 -4.86
C SER A 193 -8.92 -8.70 -3.72
N LEU A 194 -8.84 -10.00 -3.41
CA LEU A 194 -7.92 -10.53 -2.41
C LEU A 194 -6.46 -10.32 -2.83
N VAL A 195 -6.13 -10.57 -4.09
CA VAL A 195 -4.80 -10.32 -4.66
C VAL A 195 -4.44 -8.84 -4.48
N LEU A 196 -5.32 -7.91 -4.89
CA LEU A 196 -5.05 -6.47 -4.76
C LEU A 196 -4.86 -6.04 -3.30
N LEU A 197 -5.71 -6.50 -2.38
CA LEU A 197 -5.60 -6.21 -0.94
C LEU A 197 -4.34 -6.83 -0.31
N GLY A 198 -3.89 -7.97 -0.86
CA GLY A 198 -2.75 -8.75 -0.37
C GLY A 198 -1.42 -8.44 -1.06
N THR A 199 -1.37 -7.52 -2.02
CA THR A 199 -0.11 -7.15 -2.70
C THR A 199 0.14 -5.65 -2.79
N LEU A 200 -0.87 -4.80 -2.58
CA LEU A 200 -0.74 -3.35 -2.70
C LEU A 200 -0.80 -2.64 -1.35
N LYS A 201 0.31 -2.01 -0.97
CA LYS A 201 0.41 -1.06 0.16
C LYS A 201 0.30 0.37 -0.32
N ASN A 202 -0.06 1.29 0.56
CA ASN A 202 -0.05 2.72 0.25
C ASN A 202 1.39 3.26 0.23
N GLN A 203 2.08 3.11 -0.90
CA GLN A 203 3.48 3.54 -1.03
C GLN A 203 3.65 5.05 -0.85
N GLY A 204 2.67 5.86 -1.29
CA GLY A 204 2.71 7.31 -1.10
C GLY A 204 2.74 7.71 0.38
N LEU A 205 1.89 7.06 1.19
CA LEU A 205 1.89 7.26 2.64
C LEU A 205 3.20 6.76 3.27
N ALA A 206 3.68 5.57 2.90
CA ALA A 206 4.92 5.02 3.42
C ALA A 206 6.14 5.91 3.12
N GLY A 207 6.26 6.37 1.86
CA GLY A 207 7.34 7.25 1.44
C GLY A 207 7.26 8.63 2.11
N GLY A 208 6.06 9.21 2.24
CA GLY A 208 5.86 10.47 2.96
C GLY A 208 6.25 10.39 4.43
N LEU A 209 5.86 9.31 5.11
CA LEU A 209 6.25 9.06 6.50
C LEU A 209 7.77 8.85 6.64
N ALA A 210 8.37 8.07 5.74
CA ALA A 210 9.81 7.85 5.73
C ALA A 210 10.59 9.17 5.59
N LEU A 211 10.20 10.03 4.66
CA LEU A 211 10.81 11.35 4.48
C LEU A 211 10.58 12.30 5.67
N THR A 212 9.43 12.18 6.35
CA THR A 212 9.06 13.07 7.45
C THR A 212 9.75 12.72 8.76
N PHE A 213 9.98 11.43 9.01
CA PHE A 213 10.49 10.92 10.30
C PHE A 213 11.93 10.43 10.25
N PHE A 214 12.41 10.04 9.09
CA PHE A 214 13.67 9.33 8.94
C PHE A 214 14.54 10.02 7.89
N SER A 215 14.77 9.39 6.75
CA SER A 215 15.68 9.89 5.72
C SER A 215 15.18 9.57 4.30
N PRO A 216 15.77 10.19 3.26
CA PRO A 216 15.52 9.83 1.87
C PRO A 216 15.72 8.34 1.59
N GLU A 217 16.74 7.72 2.18
CA GLU A 217 17.05 6.30 2.02
C GLU A 217 15.92 5.40 2.56
N ALA A 218 15.30 5.78 3.68
CA ALA A 218 14.13 5.07 4.20
C ALA A 218 12.90 5.18 3.29
N ALA A 219 12.86 6.16 2.37
CA ALA A 219 11.79 6.29 1.38
C ALA A 219 12.04 5.45 0.13
N LEU A 220 13.25 4.91 -0.07
CA LEU A 220 13.62 4.11 -1.22
C LEU A 220 12.72 2.88 -1.43
N PRO A 221 12.37 2.08 -0.39
CA PRO A 221 11.45 0.96 -0.55
C PRO A 221 10.10 1.37 -1.17
N ALA A 222 9.55 2.50 -0.73
CA ALA A 222 8.28 3.00 -1.27
C ALA A 222 8.41 3.42 -2.75
N ALA A 223 9.50 4.10 -3.12
CA ALA A 223 9.75 4.51 -4.49
C ALA A 223 9.89 3.31 -5.43
N VAL A 224 10.78 2.37 -5.11
CA VAL A 224 11.06 1.17 -5.92
C VAL A 224 9.83 0.27 -6.02
N THR A 225 9.13 0.07 -4.91
CA THR A 225 7.88 -0.72 -4.89
C THR A 225 6.81 -0.09 -5.77
N THR A 226 6.77 1.24 -5.87
CA THR A 226 5.82 1.91 -6.78
C THR A 226 6.17 1.68 -8.25
N MET A 227 7.46 1.74 -8.62
CA MET A 227 7.89 1.44 -9.99
C MET A 227 7.47 0.02 -10.40
N ILE A 228 7.69 -0.95 -9.50
CA ILE A 228 7.32 -2.35 -9.70
C ILE A 228 5.79 -2.52 -9.72
N MET A 229 5.06 -1.77 -8.90
CA MET A 229 3.59 -1.79 -8.90
C MET A 229 3.02 -1.46 -10.29
N ILE A 230 3.59 -0.47 -11.00
CA ILE A 230 3.10 -0.09 -12.33
C ILE A 230 3.22 -1.29 -13.28
N VAL A 231 4.38 -1.95 -13.30
CA VAL A 231 4.61 -3.17 -14.11
C VAL A 231 3.67 -4.30 -13.67
N TYR A 232 3.46 -4.45 -12.37
CA TYR A 232 2.57 -5.46 -11.80
C TYR A 232 1.10 -5.26 -12.20
N ILE A 233 0.60 -4.02 -12.19
CA ILE A 233 -0.77 -3.73 -12.65
C ILE A 233 -0.94 -4.00 -14.14
N ILE A 234 0.06 -3.68 -14.97
CA ILE A 234 0.06 -4.02 -16.40
C ILE A 234 0.01 -5.55 -16.59
N TYR A 235 0.81 -6.30 -15.82
CA TYR A 235 0.79 -7.75 -15.82
C TYR A 235 -0.60 -8.30 -15.42
N LEU A 236 -1.24 -7.75 -14.39
CA LEU A 236 -2.57 -8.17 -13.98
C LEU A 236 -3.64 -7.88 -15.04
N ASP A 237 -3.56 -6.74 -15.75
CA ASP A 237 -4.48 -6.47 -16.88
C ASP A 237 -4.26 -7.46 -18.03
N PHE A 238 -3.00 -7.78 -18.32
CA PHE A 238 -2.67 -8.79 -19.34
C PHE A 238 -3.25 -10.15 -18.93
N LYS A 239 -2.93 -10.65 -17.72
CA LYS A 239 -3.46 -11.92 -17.21
C LYS A 239 -4.99 -12.01 -17.27
N LYS A 240 -5.68 -10.91 -16.94
CA LYS A 240 -7.15 -10.82 -17.04
C LYS A 240 -7.70 -11.13 -18.44
N ARG A 241 -6.93 -10.93 -19.51
CA ARG A 241 -7.36 -11.22 -20.89
C ARG A 241 -7.25 -12.70 -21.28
N TRP A 242 -6.39 -13.46 -20.62
CA TRP A 242 -6.17 -14.89 -20.91
C TRP A 242 -7.01 -15.82 -20.04
N ASP A 243 -7.37 -15.38 -18.84
CA ASP A 243 -8.34 -16.03 -17.95
C ASP A 243 -9.77 -15.61 -18.31
#